data_AF-A0A7V9R0S9-F1
#
_entry.id   AF-A0A7V9R0S9-F1
#
_cell.length_a   1.000
_cell.length_b   1.000
_cell.length_c   1.000
_cell.angle_alpha   90.00
_cell.angle_beta   90.00
_cell.angle_gamma   90.00
#
_symmetry.space_group_name_H-M   'P 1'
#
loop_
_entity.id
_entity.type
_entity.pdbx_description
1 polymer ?
#
loop_
_entity_poly.entity_id
_entity_poly.type
_entity_poly.pdbx_seq_one_letter_code
_entity_poly.pdbx_strand_id
1 'polypeptide(L)'
;MIPAAFDYTAPESVADAIAALGSEAEEIKVLAGGHSLLPVLKLRLAAPTLLVDLGRITELSGITDDGAAIVIGAMTTHHEVATSDMVREHAGVLAKAAQTVADPQVRHRGTLGGALVHADPAGDLPAPALALDAEMVVVGPDGERTIKAADFFEDFFTTSIDEREILTKIRIPKHTGWGSHYEKFTRVAQQWSIVGVAVTTQVDGGSISQAKIALTNMGSTPVRASAVEQALLGQSASDEAVRTAAASAADGTNPPTDTNGDADYRRHLAKVLTGRAVLAAAGS
;
A
#
# COMPACT_ATOMS: atom_id res chain seq x y z
N MET A 1 13.91 -19.82 -14.07
CA MET A 1 12.73 -19.50 -14.90
C MET A 1 11.57 -20.49 -14.73
N ILE A 2 11.80 -21.76 -14.37
CA ILE A 2 10.74 -22.74 -14.16
C ILE A 2 10.57 -22.96 -12.64
N PRO A 3 9.35 -22.78 -12.08
CA PRO A 3 9.09 -23.01 -10.66
C PRO A 3 9.24 -24.50 -10.30
N ALA A 4 9.31 -24.80 -9.00
CA ALA A 4 9.10 -26.16 -8.52
C ALA A 4 7.67 -26.61 -8.85
N ALA A 5 7.43 -27.92 -8.89
CA ALA A 5 6.07 -28.44 -9.02
C ALA A 5 5.29 -28.13 -7.73
N PHE A 6 4.03 -27.76 -7.90
CA PHE A 6 3.08 -27.49 -6.83
C PHE A 6 1.70 -27.96 -7.28
N ASP A 7 0.88 -28.34 -6.32
CA ASP A 7 -0.54 -28.54 -6.52
C ASP A 7 -1.26 -27.18 -6.58
N TYR A 8 -2.44 -27.17 -7.17
CA TYR A 8 -3.23 -25.96 -7.39
C TYR A 8 -4.69 -26.22 -7.06
N THR A 9 -5.28 -25.30 -6.30
CA THR A 9 -6.72 -25.25 -6.05
C THR A 9 -7.24 -23.84 -6.29
N ALA A 10 -8.49 -23.74 -6.74
CA ALA A 10 -9.17 -22.47 -7.01
C ALA A 10 -10.57 -22.49 -6.36
N PRO A 11 -10.64 -22.22 -5.04
CA PRO A 11 -11.89 -22.20 -4.30
C PRO A 11 -12.84 -21.11 -4.79
N GLU A 12 -14.14 -21.28 -4.53
CA GLU A 12 -15.17 -20.32 -4.95
C GLU A 12 -15.72 -19.49 -3.77
N SER A 13 -15.26 -19.77 -2.54
CA SER A 13 -15.61 -19.01 -1.33
C SER A 13 -14.40 -18.80 -0.43
N VAL A 14 -14.45 -17.76 0.42
CA VAL A 14 -13.42 -17.51 1.45
C VAL A 14 -13.31 -18.69 2.42
N ALA A 15 -14.44 -19.29 2.80
CA ALA A 15 -14.45 -20.44 3.71
C ALA A 15 -13.69 -21.65 3.12
N ASP A 16 -13.91 -21.96 1.85
CA ASP A 16 -13.21 -23.04 1.17
C ASP A 16 -11.71 -22.74 1.01
N ALA A 17 -11.34 -21.47 0.79
CA ALA A 17 -9.95 -21.06 0.74
C ALA A 17 -9.24 -21.21 2.09
N ILE A 18 -9.88 -20.79 3.19
CA ILE A 18 -9.35 -21.00 4.55
C ILE A 18 -9.22 -22.48 4.88
N ALA A 19 -10.21 -23.30 4.48
CA ALA A 19 -10.13 -24.75 4.65
C ALA A 19 -8.95 -25.36 3.86
N ALA A 20 -8.65 -24.82 2.67
CA ALA A 20 -7.53 -25.25 1.83
C ALA A 20 -6.15 -24.81 2.35
N LEU A 21 -6.07 -23.76 3.19
CA LEU A 21 -4.83 -23.37 3.86
C LEU A 21 -4.38 -24.37 4.94
N GLY A 22 -5.19 -25.41 5.23
CA GLY A 22 -4.74 -26.60 5.94
C GLY A 22 -4.15 -26.30 7.32
N SER A 23 -3.00 -26.91 7.62
CA SER A 23 -2.21 -26.72 8.85
C SER A 23 -0.86 -26.06 8.56
N GLU A 24 -0.31 -25.34 9.54
CA GLU A 24 1.00 -24.62 9.47
C GLU A 24 2.22 -25.47 9.07
N ALA A 25 2.09 -26.80 9.04
CA ALA A 25 3.19 -27.69 8.65
C ALA A 25 3.43 -27.77 7.13
N GLU A 26 2.48 -27.30 6.31
CA GLU A 26 2.60 -27.33 4.85
C GLU A 26 2.99 -25.95 4.30
N GLU A 27 3.96 -25.90 3.39
CA GLU A 27 4.35 -24.65 2.73
C GLU A 27 3.29 -24.30 1.67
N ILE A 28 2.20 -23.67 2.11
CA ILE A 28 1.08 -23.25 1.26
C ILE A 28 1.20 -21.75 1.01
N LYS A 29 0.89 -21.31 -0.23
CA LYS A 29 0.79 -19.88 -0.54
C LYS A 29 -0.51 -19.52 -1.22
N VAL A 30 -1.06 -18.40 -0.79
CA VAL A 30 -2.20 -17.75 -1.43
C VAL A 30 -1.76 -17.10 -2.74
N LEU A 31 -2.45 -17.41 -3.83
CA LEU A 31 -2.27 -16.80 -5.13
C LEU A 31 -3.38 -15.77 -5.38
N ALA A 32 -2.99 -14.49 -5.36
CA ALA A 32 -3.82 -13.39 -5.83
C ALA A 32 -3.48 -13.06 -7.30
N GLY A 33 -3.09 -11.82 -7.60
CA GLY A 33 -2.65 -11.42 -8.94
C GLY A 33 -1.40 -12.11 -9.48
N GLY A 34 -0.59 -12.73 -8.61
CA GLY A 34 0.60 -13.52 -8.98
C GLY A 34 1.83 -12.72 -9.43
N HIS A 35 1.78 -11.38 -9.45
CA HIS A 35 2.85 -10.54 -10.02
C HIS A 35 4.04 -10.26 -9.07
N SER A 36 3.98 -10.75 -7.84
CA SER A 36 5.15 -10.88 -6.95
C SER A 36 5.50 -12.35 -6.69
N LEU A 37 4.49 -13.17 -6.35
CA LEU A 37 4.67 -14.58 -6.02
C LEU A 37 5.23 -15.39 -7.19
N LEU A 38 4.62 -15.35 -8.39
CA LEU A 38 5.07 -16.18 -9.51
C LEU A 38 6.51 -15.84 -9.96
N PRO A 39 6.95 -14.56 -9.99
CA PRO A 39 8.37 -14.24 -10.14
C PRO A 39 9.29 -14.92 -9.11
N VAL A 40 8.94 -14.86 -7.81
CA VAL A 40 9.69 -15.52 -6.72
C VAL A 40 9.77 -17.03 -6.96
N LEU A 41 8.66 -17.68 -7.35
CA LEU A 41 8.64 -19.12 -7.66
C LEU A 41 9.52 -19.47 -8.87
N LYS A 42 9.46 -18.67 -9.95
CA LYS A 42 10.27 -18.88 -11.17
C LYS A 42 11.77 -18.75 -10.91
N LEU A 43 12.16 -17.99 -9.89
CA LEU A 43 13.53 -17.85 -9.41
C LEU A 43 13.88 -18.88 -8.31
N ARG A 44 12.90 -19.70 -7.88
CA ARG A 44 13.02 -20.68 -6.79
C ARG A 44 13.46 -20.09 -5.46
N LEU A 45 13.01 -18.85 -5.20
CA LEU A 45 13.19 -18.18 -3.92
C LEU A 45 12.13 -18.62 -2.89
N ALA A 46 11.06 -19.27 -3.35
CA ALA A 46 10.10 -20.02 -2.55
C ALA A 46 9.64 -21.25 -3.35
N ALA A 47 9.18 -22.31 -2.65
CA ALA A 47 8.80 -23.57 -3.29
C ALA A 47 7.60 -24.22 -2.56
N PRO A 48 6.44 -23.55 -2.54
CA PRO A 48 5.26 -24.08 -1.88
C PRO A 48 4.80 -25.38 -2.53
N THR A 49 4.21 -26.27 -1.74
CA THR A 49 3.62 -27.51 -2.23
C THR A 49 2.23 -27.29 -2.82
N LEU A 50 1.53 -26.24 -2.41
CA LEU A 50 0.18 -25.90 -2.86
C LEU A 50 0.02 -24.38 -3.07
N LEU A 51 -0.64 -24.01 -4.17
CA LEU A 51 -1.18 -22.67 -4.38
C LEU A 51 -2.70 -22.66 -4.25
N VAL A 52 -3.21 -21.78 -3.38
CA VAL A 52 -4.64 -21.50 -3.21
C VAL A 52 -4.98 -20.21 -3.95
N ASP A 53 -5.60 -20.33 -5.12
CA ASP A 53 -5.94 -19.20 -5.99
C ASP A 53 -7.28 -18.58 -5.63
N LEU A 54 -7.24 -17.30 -5.24
CA LEU A 54 -8.43 -16.53 -4.86
C LEU A 54 -9.22 -16.00 -6.05
N GLY A 55 -8.74 -16.19 -7.28
CA GLY A 55 -9.28 -15.56 -8.49
C GLY A 55 -10.72 -15.93 -8.86
N ARG A 56 -11.30 -16.97 -8.24
CA ARG A 56 -12.72 -17.35 -8.43
C ARG A 56 -13.66 -16.85 -7.34
N ILE A 57 -13.13 -16.27 -6.26
CA ILE A 57 -13.90 -15.78 -5.12
C ILE A 57 -14.34 -14.34 -5.43
N THR A 58 -15.46 -14.19 -6.13
CA THR A 58 -15.90 -12.88 -6.66
C THR A 58 -16.21 -11.85 -5.58
N GLU A 59 -16.56 -12.28 -4.36
CA GLU A 59 -16.82 -11.40 -3.21
C GLU A 59 -15.55 -10.67 -2.70
N LEU A 60 -14.35 -11.10 -3.12
CA LEU A 60 -13.09 -10.46 -2.78
C LEU A 60 -12.74 -9.29 -3.71
N SER A 61 -13.56 -8.99 -4.72
CA SER A 61 -13.33 -7.90 -5.67
C SER A 61 -14.45 -6.88 -5.62
N GLY A 62 -14.13 -5.64 -5.97
CA GLY A 62 -15.10 -4.56 -6.05
C GLY A 62 -14.86 -3.47 -5.02
N ILE A 63 -15.60 -2.37 -5.19
CA ILE A 63 -15.45 -1.14 -4.42
C ILE A 63 -16.86 -0.68 -4.04
N THR A 64 -17.13 -0.56 -2.75
CA THR A 64 -18.45 -0.17 -2.23
C THR A 64 -18.35 0.98 -1.24
N ASP A 65 -19.44 1.72 -1.10
CA ASP A 65 -19.61 2.75 -0.09
C ASP A 65 -20.21 2.14 1.19
N ASP A 66 -19.59 2.41 2.34
CA ASP A 66 -20.07 2.02 3.68
C ASP A 66 -20.25 3.25 4.58
N GLY A 67 -20.79 4.34 4.03
CA GLY A 67 -21.08 5.58 4.72
C GLY A 67 -19.82 6.39 5.00
N ALA A 68 -19.16 6.09 6.12
CA ALA A 68 -17.96 6.81 6.60
C ALA A 68 -16.66 6.34 5.93
N ALA A 69 -16.68 5.18 5.28
CA ALA A 69 -15.55 4.58 4.61
C ALA A 69 -15.93 4.09 3.21
N ILE A 70 -14.94 3.94 2.33
CA ILE A 70 -15.04 3.05 1.17
C ILE A 70 -14.48 1.68 1.56
N VAL A 71 -15.03 0.62 0.99
CA VAL A 71 -14.57 -0.76 1.20
C VAL A 71 -14.11 -1.30 -0.14
N ILE A 72 -12.86 -1.75 -0.21
CA ILE A 72 -12.23 -2.29 -1.40
C ILE A 72 -11.93 -3.76 -1.16
N GLY A 73 -12.47 -4.65 -1.99
CA GLY A 73 -12.14 -6.07 -1.94
C GLY A 73 -10.65 -6.31 -2.21
N ALA A 74 -10.03 -7.22 -1.48
CA ALA A 74 -8.58 -7.49 -1.57
C ALA A 74 -8.10 -7.92 -2.96
N MET A 75 -8.95 -8.57 -3.74
CA MET A 75 -8.71 -9.01 -5.12
C MET A 75 -9.04 -7.94 -6.17
N THR A 76 -9.41 -6.72 -5.76
CA THR A 76 -9.56 -5.58 -6.68
C THR A 76 -8.21 -5.23 -7.28
N THR A 77 -8.14 -5.16 -8.60
CA THR A 77 -6.89 -4.93 -9.33
C THR A 77 -6.37 -3.50 -9.15
N HIS A 78 -5.07 -3.30 -9.31
CA HIS A 78 -4.50 -1.95 -9.30
C HIS A 78 -5.13 -1.06 -10.36
N HIS A 79 -5.50 -1.62 -11.51
CA HIS A 79 -6.19 -0.89 -12.57
C HIS A 79 -7.56 -0.36 -12.11
N GLU A 80 -8.38 -1.21 -11.50
CA GLU A 80 -9.69 -0.81 -10.98
C GLU A 80 -9.57 0.24 -9.87
N VAL A 81 -8.62 0.06 -8.94
CA VAL A 81 -8.35 1.06 -7.89
C VAL A 81 -7.89 2.40 -8.49
N ALA A 82 -7.02 2.37 -9.49
CA ALA A 82 -6.49 3.56 -10.16
C ALA A 82 -7.53 4.33 -10.97
N THR A 83 -8.59 3.66 -11.43
CA THR A 83 -9.59 4.22 -12.37
C THR A 83 -10.97 4.44 -11.75
N SER A 84 -11.23 3.88 -10.57
CA SER A 84 -12.49 4.06 -9.85
C SER A 84 -12.74 5.52 -9.44
N ASP A 85 -13.91 6.05 -9.82
CA ASP A 85 -14.36 7.39 -9.41
C ASP A 85 -14.51 7.49 -7.89
N MET A 86 -15.04 6.44 -7.25
CA MET A 86 -15.22 6.38 -5.79
C MET A 86 -13.88 6.46 -5.04
N VAL A 87 -12.83 5.77 -5.54
CA VAL A 87 -11.49 5.86 -4.94
C VAL A 87 -10.86 7.21 -5.21
N ARG A 88 -11.03 7.78 -6.41
CA ARG A 88 -10.52 9.12 -6.74
C ARG A 88 -11.13 10.20 -5.85
N GLU A 89 -12.42 10.09 -5.55
CA GLU A 89 -13.15 11.04 -4.71
C GLU A 89 -12.79 10.92 -3.22
N HIS A 90 -12.77 9.70 -2.69
CA HIS A 90 -12.68 9.48 -1.24
C HIS A 90 -11.28 9.10 -0.74
N ALA A 91 -10.39 8.64 -1.61
CA ALA A 91 -9.06 8.11 -1.29
C ALA A 91 -8.05 8.45 -2.40
N GLY A 92 -8.07 9.69 -2.89
CA GLY A 92 -7.39 10.07 -4.13
C GLY A 92 -5.88 9.76 -4.19
N VAL A 93 -5.18 9.78 -3.05
CA VAL A 93 -3.76 9.39 -2.98
C VAL A 93 -3.52 7.92 -3.31
N LEU A 94 -4.45 7.02 -2.93
CA LEU A 94 -4.38 5.61 -3.28
C LEU A 94 -4.57 5.39 -4.78
N ALA A 95 -5.55 6.07 -5.39
CA ALA A 95 -5.76 6.01 -6.84
C ALA A 95 -4.52 6.51 -7.61
N LYS A 96 -3.90 7.62 -7.15
CA LYS A 96 -2.67 8.17 -7.73
C LYS A 96 -1.49 7.20 -7.60
N ALA A 97 -1.29 6.60 -6.42
CA ALA A 97 -0.24 5.61 -6.22
C ALA A 97 -0.43 4.38 -7.12
N ALA A 98 -1.65 3.85 -7.21
CA ALA A 98 -1.98 2.69 -8.04
C ALA A 98 -1.68 2.92 -9.54
N GLN A 99 -1.77 4.15 -10.04
CA GLN A 99 -1.39 4.49 -11.42
C GLN A 99 0.11 4.33 -11.69
N THR A 100 0.94 4.46 -10.67
CA THR A 100 2.41 4.39 -10.76
C THR A 100 2.99 2.99 -10.55
N VAL A 101 2.14 2.04 -10.13
CA VAL A 101 2.54 0.65 -9.89
C VAL A 101 2.85 0.00 -11.23
N ALA A 102 4.11 -0.34 -11.45
CA ALA A 102 4.59 -1.11 -12.58
C ALA A 102 4.03 -0.64 -13.95
N ASP A 103 3.64 -1.58 -14.81
CA ASP A 103 3.10 -1.35 -16.16
C ASP A 103 1.60 -1.72 -16.23
N PRO A 104 0.90 -1.41 -17.36
CA PRO A 104 -0.50 -1.76 -17.51
C PRO A 104 -0.79 -3.26 -17.31
N GLN A 105 0.06 -4.17 -17.80
CA GLN A 105 -0.16 -5.62 -17.72
C GLN A 105 -0.16 -6.09 -16.26
N VAL A 106 0.83 -5.63 -15.50
CA VAL A 106 0.92 -5.87 -14.06
C VAL A 106 -0.32 -5.29 -13.36
N ARG A 107 -0.76 -4.07 -13.71
CA ARG A 107 -1.92 -3.45 -13.05
C ARG A 107 -3.25 -4.14 -13.29
N HIS A 108 -3.43 -4.83 -14.42
CA HIS A 108 -4.65 -5.60 -14.70
C HIS A 108 -4.72 -6.94 -13.97
N ARG A 109 -3.63 -7.34 -13.31
CA ARG A 109 -3.53 -8.64 -12.62
C ARG A 109 -3.20 -8.47 -11.15
N GLY A 110 -2.21 -7.65 -10.83
CA GLY A 110 -1.86 -7.27 -9.46
C GLY A 110 -3.03 -6.65 -8.73
N THR A 111 -3.22 -7.06 -7.49
CA THR A 111 -4.38 -6.76 -6.64
C THR A 111 -3.96 -5.89 -5.47
N LEU A 112 -4.82 -5.00 -5.00
CA LEU A 112 -4.55 -4.16 -3.83
C LEU A 112 -4.15 -4.99 -2.61
N GLY A 113 -4.95 -5.99 -2.25
CA GLY A 113 -4.70 -6.85 -1.09
C GLY A 113 -3.39 -7.62 -1.23
N GLY A 114 -3.14 -8.22 -2.40
CA GLY A 114 -1.87 -8.89 -2.69
C GLY A 114 -0.64 -7.99 -2.52
N ALA A 115 -0.71 -6.71 -2.92
CA ALA A 115 0.39 -5.77 -2.71
C ALA A 115 0.59 -5.39 -1.24
N LEU A 116 -0.50 -5.26 -0.46
CA LEU A 116 -0.42 -4.95 0.96
C LEU A 116 0.11 -6.14 1.77
N VAL A 117 -0.42 -7.35 1.54
CA VAL A 117 0.04 -8.59 2.20
C VAL A 117 1.48 -8.94 1.82
N HIS A 118 1.90 -8.62 0.59
CA HIS A 118 3.30 -8.84 0.20
C HIS A 118 4.27 -8.00 1.03
N ALA A 119 3.88 -6.80 1.48
CA ALA A 119 4.67 -5.94 2.36
C ALA A 119 6.12 -5.68 1.92
N ASP A 120 6.33 -5.52 0.61
CA ASP A 120 7.59 -4.97 0.10
C ASP A 120 7.65 -3.47 0.46
N PRO A 121 8.67 -2.99 1.20
CA PRO A 121 8.76 -1.57 1.56
C PRO A 121 8.95 -0.66 0.36
N ALA A 122 9.46 -1.19 -0.75
CA ALA A 122 9.60 -0.45 -2.00
C ALA A 122 8.28 -0.38 -2.79
N GLY A 123 7.25 -1.13 -2.37
CA GLY A 123 5.92 -1.12 -2.94
C GLY A 123 5.13 0.13 -2.64
N ASP A 124 4.40 0.61 -3.65
CA ASP A 124 3.79 1.94 -3.61
C ASP A 124 2.53 2.03 -2.75
N LEU A 125 1.80 0.94 -2.57
CA LEU A 125 0.45 0.93 -1.97
C LEU A 125 0.39 0.87 -0.43
N PRO A 126 1.37 0.27 0.29
CA PRO A 126 1.43 0.32 1.75
C PRO A 126 1.41 1.74 2.34
N ALA A 127 2.16 2.69 1.76
CA ALA A 127 2.23 4.05 2.30
C ALA A 127 0.88 4.82 2.19
N PRO A 128 0.19 4.87 1.04
CA PRO A 128 -1.17 5.40 0.96
C PRO A 128 -2.15 4.74 1.93
N ALA A 129 -2.10 3.41 2.10
CA ALA A 129 -2.96 2.71 3.06
C ALA A 129 -2.70 3.19 4.50
N LEU A 130 -1.42 3.34 4.87
CA LEU A 130 -1.02 3.88 6.17
C LEU A 130 -1.44 5.35 6.36
N ALA A 131 -1.20 6.20 5.35
CA ALA A 131 -1.57 7.61 5.40
C ALA A 131 -3.09 7.80 5.50
N LEU A 132 -3.89 6.94 4.87
CA LEU A 132 -5.34 7.03 4.88
C LEU A 132 -5.99 6.42 6.13
N ASP A 133 -5.21 5.92 7.09
CA ASP A 133 -5.71 5.18 8.25
C ASP A 133 -6.58 3.97 7.83
N ALA A 134 -6.14 3.24 6.82
CA ALA A 134 -6.87 2.06 6.35
C ALA A 134 -6.95 0.96 7.42
N GLU A 135 -7.99 0.13 7.32
CA GLU A 135 -8.20 -1.04 8.15
C GLU A 135 -8.30 -2.30 7.27
N MET A 136 -7.55 -3.33 7.63
CA MET A 136 -7.49 -4.61 6.93
C MET A 136 -8.43 -5.58 7.61
N VAL A 137 -9.42 -6.05 6.87
CA VAL A 137 -10.35 -7.08 7.32
C VAL A 137 -9.82 -8.42 6.88
N VAL A 138 -9.34 -9.22 7.83
CA VAL A 138 -8.81 -10.56 7.61
C VAL A 138 -9.78 -11.60 8.14
N VAL A 139 -9.88 -12.73 7.46
CA VAL A 139 -10.72 -13.85 7.87
C VAL A 139 -9.84 -15.08 7.97
N GLY A 140 -9.90 -15.76 9.11
CA GLY A 140 -9.19 -17.01 9.39
C GLY A 140 -10.13 -18.08 9.96
N PRO A 141 -9.57 -19.18 10.48
CA PRO A 141 -10.36 -20.26 11.05
C PRO A 141 -11.19 -19.83 12.27
N ASP A 142 -10.74 -18.82 13.01
CA ASP A 142 -11.41 -18.29 14.21
C ASP A 142 -12.40 -17.15 13.90
N GLY A 143 -12.59 -16.81 12.62
CA GLY A 143 -13.54 -15.80 12.15
C GLY A 143 -12.88 -14.55 11.56
N GLU A 144 -13.63 -13.45 11.55
CA GLU A 144 -13.19 -12.16 11.00
C GLU A 144 -12.57 -11.27 12.09
N ARG A 145 -11.43 -10.65 11.79
CA ARG A 145 -10.85 -9.57 12.61
C ARG A 145 -10.40 -8.40 11.75
N THR A 146 -10.28 -7.24 12.37
CA THR A 146 -9.84 -6.01 11.71
C THR A 146 -8.53 -5.52 12.32
N ILE A 147 -7.57 -5.17 11.46
CA ILE A 147 -6.22 -4.71 11.82
C ILE A 147 -6.01 -3.32 11.23
N LYS A 148 -5.52 -2.36 12.01
CA LYS A 148 -5.22 -1.01 11.48
C LYS A 148 -3.94 -1.02 10.65
N ALA A 149 -3.83 -0.12 9.67
CA ALA A 149 -2.65 -0.02 8.82
C ALA A 149 -1.36 0.24 9.62
N ALA A 150 -1.47 0.94 10.74
CA ALA A 150 -0.37 1.17 11.67
C ALA A 150 0.16 -0.11 12.34
N ASP A 151 -0.68 -1.15 12.45
CA ASP A 151 -0.39 -2.41 13.16
C ASP A 151 -0.25 -3.61 12.20
N PHE A 152 -0.32 -3.36 10.88
CA PHE A 152 -0.36 -4.43 9.89
C PHE A 152 0.99 -4.77 9.29
N PHE A 153 1.85 -3.77 9.08
CA PHE A 153 3.19 -3.98 8.53
C PHE A 153 4.18 -4.12 9.68
N GLU A 154 4.79 -5.29 9.83
CA GLU A 154 5.67 -5.60 10.96
C GLU A 154 7.13 -5.50 10.58
N ASP A 155 7.51 -6.01 9.40
CA ASP A 155 8.86 -5.96 8.88
C ASP A 155 8.89 -6.21 7.36
N PHE A 156 10.10 -6.30 6.80
CA PHE A 156 10.34 -6.59 5.39
C PHE A 156 9.66 -7.91 4.96
N PHE A 157 8.68 -7.82 4.05
CA PHE A 157 7.83 -8.94 3.62
C PHE A 157 7.01 -9.62 4.73
N THR A 158 6.81 -8.94 5.86
CA THR A 158 6.11 -9.47 7.03
C THR A 158 4.95 -8.57 7.43
N THR A 159 3.77 -9.17 7.58
CA THR A 159 2.57 -8.49 8.09
C THR A 159 2.01 -9.27 9.27
N SER A 160 1.12 -8.66 10.04
CA SER A 160 0.46 -9.30 11.18
C SER A 160 -0.67 -10.27 10.80
N ILE A 161 -0.80 -10.62 9.51
CA ILE A 161 -1.70 -11.68 9.05
C ILE A 161 -1.13 -13.05 9.40
N ASP A 162 -1.97 -13.94 9.90
CA ASP A 162 -1.59 -15.33 10.17
C ASP A 162 -1.51 -16.15 8.87
N GLU A 163 -0.76 -17.26 8.87
CA GLU A 163 -0.61 -18.14 7.70
C GLU A 163 -1.95 -18.73 7.22
N ARG A 164 -2.94 -18.84 8.12
CA ARG A 164 -4.28 -19.38 7.85
C ARG A 164 -5.35 -18.29 7.67
N GLU A 165 -4.92 -17.04 7.56
CA GLU A 165 -5.80 -15.90 7.32
C GLU A 165 -5.71 -15.39 5.88
N ILE A 166 -6.84 -14.84 5.42
CA ILE A 166 -6.96 -14.19 4.12
C ILE A 166 -7.39 -12.74 4.34
N LEU A 167 -6.62 -11.80 3.79
CA LEU A 167 -7.07 -10.41 3.67
C LEU A 167 -8.25 -10.39 2.70
N THR A 168 -9.43 -10.01 3.18
CA THR A 168 -10.66 -10.02 2.37
C THR A 168 -11.04 -8.64 1.87
N LYS A 169 -10.89 -7.61 2.71
CA LYS A 169 -11.33 -6.22 2.42
C LYS A 169 -10.36 -5.22 3.03
N ILE A 170 -10.25 -4.06 2.40
CA ILE A 170 -9.56 -2.88 2.90
C ILE A 170 -10.61 -1.80 3.09
N ARG A 171 -10.84 -1.38 4.34
CA ARG A 171 -11.74 -0.28 4.69
C ARG A 171 -10.92 1.01 4.78
N ILE A 172 -11.34 2.07 4.12
CA ILE A 172 -10.61 3.33 4.05
C ILE A 172 -11.55 4.47 4.44
N PRO A 173 -11.30 5.19 5.55
CA PRO A 173 -12.03 6.40 5.89
C PRO A 173 -12.07 7.39 4.73
N LYS A 174 -13.23 8.00 4.48
CA LYS A 174 -13.38 8.95 3.37
C LYS A 174 -12.66 10.27 3.66
N HIS A 175 -11.86 10.71 2.71
CA HIS A 175 -11.19 12.02 2.68
C HIS A 175 -11.77 12.88 1.55
N THR A 176 -13.11 12.90 1.42
CA THR A 176 -13.82 13.62 0.35
C THR A 176 -13.46 15.09 0.36
N GLY A 177 -13.11 15.63 -0.81
CA GLY A 177 -12.76 17.05 -0.98
C GLY A 177 -11.35 17.40 -0.51
N TRP A 178 -10.57 16.43 -0.01
CA TRP A 178 -9.17 16.67 0.35
C TRP A 178 -8.29 16.70 -0.89
N GLY A 179 -7.26 17.54 -0.83
CA GLY A 179 -6.12 17.50 -1.71
C GLY A 179 -5.36 16.18 -1.57
N SER A 180 -4.74 15.71 -2.64
CA SER A 180 -3.92 14.50 -2.61
C SER A 180 -2.79 14.55 -3.61
N HIS A 181 -1.68 13.87 -3.32
CA HIS A 181 -0.59 13.66 -4.29
C HIS A 181 0.22 12.42 -3.90
N TYR A 182 0.72 11.69 -4.90
CA TYR A 182 1.71 10.64 -4.70
C TYR A 182 2.96 11.00 -5.48
N GLU A 183 4.02 11.40 -4.77
CA GLU A 183 5.30 11.75 -5.38
C GLU A 183 6.19 10.51 -5.38
N LYS A 184 6.45 9.94 -6.55
CA LYS A 184 7.29 8.76 -6.72
C LYS A 184 8.61 9.13 -7.39
N PHE A 185 9.72 8.85 -6.71
CA PHE A 185 11.05 9.01 -7.28
C PHE A 185 11.66 7.65 -7.66
N THR A 186 12.01 7.51 -8.94
CA THR A 186 12.60 6.30 -9.54
C THR A 186 13.63 6.69 -10.60
N ARG A 187 14.63 5.83 -10.85
CA ARG A 187 15.61 6.05 -11.94
C ARG A 187 15.02 5.80 -13.31
N VAL A 188 14.19 4.76 -13.44
CA VAL A 188 13.53 4.35 -14.68
C VAL A 188 12.04 4.22 -14.42
N ALA A 189 11.23 4.57 -15.42
CA ALA A 189 9.79 4.38 -15.34
C ALA A 189 9.45 2.95 -14.90
N GLN A 190 8.37 2.81 -14.13
CA GLN A 190 7.81 1.52 -13.69
C GLN A 190 8.66 0.74 -12.67
N GLN A 191 9.83 1.24 -12.26
CA GLN A 191 10.60 0.65 -11.17
C GLN A 191 9.93 0.83 -9.81
N TRP A 192 10.37 0.04 -8.83
CA TRP A 192 10.06 0.27 -7.42
C TRP A 192 10.57 1.63 -6.96
N SER A 193 9.88 2.21 -5.98
CA SER A 193 10.19 3.55 -5.46
C SER A 193 11.55 3.56 -4.75
N ILE A 194 12.41 4.50 -5.09
CA ILE A 194 13.59 4.82 -4.26
C ILE A 194 13.10 5.57 -3.02
N VAL A 195 12.24 6.56 -3.24
CA VAL A 195 11.44 7.22 -2.21
C VAL A 195 10.08 7.51 -2.84
N GLY A 196 9.02 7.19 -2.11
CA GLY A 196 7.66 7.62 -2.44
C GLY A 196 7.08 8.43 -1.29
N VAL A 197 6.23 9.40 -1.58
CA VAL A 197 5.51 10.19 -0.58
C VAL A 197 4.03 10.20 -0.93
N ALA A 198 3.22 9.61 -0.08
CA ALA A 198 1.77 9.67 -0.12
C ALA A 198 1.30 10.83 0.76
N VAL A 199 0.59 11.80 0.17
CA VAL A 199 0.00 12.94 0.90
C VAL A 199 -1.49 13.03 0.61
N THR A 200 -2.27 13.25 1.66
CA THR A 200 -3.60 13.86 1.55
C THR A 200 -3.74 14.99 2.58
N THR A 201 -4.37 16.09 2.20
CA THR A 201 -4.41 17.30 3.04
C THR A 201 -5.69 18.10 2.81
N GLN A 202 -6.14 18.79 3.85
CA GLN A 202 -7.20 19.78 3.79
C GLN A 202 -6.59 21.18 3.97
N VAL A 203 -7.01 22.11 3.13
CA VAL A 203 -6.58 23.52 3.17
C VAL A 203 -7.80 24.40 3.38
N ASP A 204 -7.81 25.16 4.46
CA ASP A 204 -8.88 26.09 4.83
C ASP A 204 -8.29 27.51 4.90
N GLY A 205 -8.79 28.43 4.07
CA GLY A 205 -8.34 29.82 4.07
C GLY A 205 -6.85 30.01 3.71
N GLY A 206 -6.25 29.07 2.98
CA GLY A 206 -4.84 29.08 2.62
C GLY A 206 -3.90 28.47 3.65
N SER A 207 -4.44 27.95 4.77
CA SER A 207 -3.68 27.20 5.78
C SER A 207 -4.04 25.72 5.74
N ILE A 208 -3.06 24.86 6.01
CA ILE A 208 -3.25 23.42 6.10
C ILE A 208 -3.93 23.12 7.44
N SER A 209 -5.20 22.70 7.40
CA SER A 209 -5.96 22.35 8.61
C SER A 209 -5.75 20.90 9.02
N GLN A 210 -5.51 20.01 8.06
CA GLN A 210 -5.18 18.61 8.28
C GLN A 210 -4.20 18.10 7.22
N ALA A 211 -3.30 17.20 7.60
CA ALA A 211 -2.39 16.53 6.68
C ALA A 211 -2.19 15.08 7.14
N LYS A 212 -2.16 14.15 6.19
CA LYS A 212 -1.75 12.76 6.40
C LYS A 212 -0.69 12.39 5.40
N ILE A 213 0.45 11.91 5.89
CA ILE A 213 1.67 11.75 5.11
C ILE A 213 2.34 10.43 5.49
N ALA A 214 2.63 9.60 4.49
CA ALA A 214 3.42 8.40 4.66
C ALA A 214 4.47 8.25 3.56
N LEU A 215 5.55 7.54 3.89
CA LEU A 215 6.73 7.39 3.07
C LEU A 215 6.90 5.94 2.64
N THR A 216 7.17 5.77 1.34
CA THR A 216 7.52 4.50 0.71
C THR A 216 9.03 4.32 0.72
N ASN A 217 9.51 3.12 1.06
CA ASN A 217 10.91 2.70 1.05
C ASN A 217 11.85 3.51 1.97
N MET A 218 11.32 4.02 3.08
CA MET A 218 12.05 4.79 4.10
C MET A 218 12.25 4.03 5.42
N GLY A 219 11.96 2.73 5.42
CA GLY A 219 12.10 1.80 6.54
C GLY A 219 11.89 0.37 6.05
N SER A 220 11.86 -0.60 6.96
CA SER A 220 11.45 -1.97 6.62
C SER A 220 9.92 -2.13 6.49
N THR A 221 9.17 -1.06 6.76
CA THR A 221 7.73 -0.93 6.60
C THR A 221 7.40 0.48 6.05
N PRO A 222 6.20 0.77 5.53
CA PRO A 222 5.79 2.15 5.27
C PRO A 222 5.89 2.99 6.54
N VAL A 223 6.41 4.21 6.44
CA VAL A 223 6.64 5.09 7.61
C VAL A 223 5.70 6.28 7.57
N ARG A 224 4.93 6.50 8.64
CA ARG A 224 4.12 7.72 8.77
C ARG A 224 5.01 8.90 9.16
N ALA A 225 4.93 9.99 8.41
CA ALA A 225 5.71 11.20 8.66
C ALA A 225 5.00 12.13 9.67
N SER A 226 4.66 11.60 10.85
CA SER A 226 3.85 12.31 11.85
C SER A 226 4.46 13.64 12.29
N ALA A 227 5.79 13.75 12.34
CA ALA A 227 6.47 15.01 12.66
C ALA A 227 6.14 16.11 11.63
N VAL A 228 6.06 15.76 10.34
CA VAL A 228 5.66 16.67 9.27
C VAL A 228 4.18 17.01 9.36
N GLU A 229 3.33 16.00 9.60
CA GLU A 229 1.88 16.23 9.80
C GLU A 229 1.64 17.29 10.89
N GLN A 230 2.26 17.12 12.06
CA GLN A 230 2.13 18.06 13.18
C GLN A 230 2.69 19.45 12.86
N ALA A 231 3.84 19.51 12.17
CA ALA A 231 4.46 20.78 11.79
C ALA A 231 3.64 21.58 10.76
N LEU A 232 2.79 20.93 9.96
CA LEU A 232 1.93 21.59 8.97
C LEU A 232 0.62 22.11 9.54
N LEU A 233 0.15 21.60 10.68
CA LEU A 233 -1.15 21.98 11.26
C LEU A 233 -1.21 23.50 11.53
N GLY A 234 -2.18 24.16 10.90
CA GLY A 234 -2.41 25.60 11.00
C GLY A 234 -1.42 26.47 10.23
N GLN A 235 -0.40 25.89 9.58
CA GLN A 235 0.58 26.64 8.80
C GLN A 235 0.03 27.01 7.43
N SER A 236 0.55 28.09 6.83
CA SER A 236 0.23 28.44 5.45
C SER A 236 0.67 27.35 4.48
N ALA A 237 -0.13 27.10 3.44
CA ALA A 237 0.23 26.22 2.31
C ALA A 237 1.27 26.86 1.36
N SER A 238 2.15 27.69 1.90
CA SER A 238 3.23 28.38 1.18
C SER A 238 4.49 27.52 1.11
N ASP A 239 5.24 27.68 0.03
CA ASP A 239 6.51 26.99 -0.22
C ASP A 239 7.53 27.07 0.93
N GLU A 240 7.68 28.22 1.60
CA GLU A 240 8.59 28.36 2.75
C GLU A 240 8.16 27.53 3.97
N ALA A 241 6.90 27.66 4.39
CA ALA A 241 6.34 26.93 5.53
C ALA A 241 6.36 25.41 5.29
N VAL A 242 5.95 24.98 4.09
CA VAL A 242 5.94 23.56 3.71
C VAL A 242 7.35 22.97 3.70
N ARG A 243 8.35 23.67 3.13
CA ARG A 243 9.74 23.20 3.17
C ARG A 243 10.29 23.10 4.59
N THR A 244 9.90 24.03 5.46
CA THR A 244 10.32 24.03 6.86
C THR A 244 9.78 22.78 7.58
N ALA A 245 8.49 22.48 7.41
CA ALA A 245 7.89 21.26 7.97
C ALA A 245 8.50 19.98 7.36
N ALA A 246 8.70 19.95 6.04
CA ALA A 246 9.25 18.79 5.33
C ALA A 246 10.71 18.47 5.70
N ALA A 247 11.44 19.40 6.34
CA ALA A 247 12.81 19.15 6.82
C ALA A 247 12.90 17.97 7.82
N SER A 248 11.79 17.67 8.52
CA SER A 248 11.62 16.55 9.44
C SER A 248 11.09 15.27 8.80
N ALA A 249 10.92 15.21 7.47
CA ALA A 249 10.38 14.03 6.80
C ALA A 249 11.25 12.77 6.99
N ALA A 250 12.55 12.94 7.22
CA ALA A 250 13.46 11.81 7.45
C ALA A 250 13.54 11.39 8.93
N ASP A 251 12.88 12.09 9.84
CA ASP A 251 12.97 11.81 11.28
C ASP A 251 12.29 10.46 11.58
N GLY A 252 12.98 9.60 12.32
CA GLY A 252 12.49 8.24 12.61
C GLY A 252 12.56 7.25 11.44
N THR A 253 13.17 7.63 10.31
CA THR A 253 13.33 6.74 9.15
C THR A 253 14.64 5.92 9.20
N ASN A 254 14.61 4.72 8.62
CA ASN A 254 15.78 3.86 8.45
C ASN A 254 15.84 3.31 7.01
N PRO A 255 16.06 4.18 6.00
CA PRO A 255 16.06 3.76 4.61
C PRO A 255 17.22 2.80 4.29
N PRO A 256 17.02 1.83 3.38
CA PRO A 256 18.07 0.91 2.99
C PRO A 256 19.15 1.60 2.15
N THR A 257 20.36 1.04 2.15
CA THR A 257 21.40 1.34 1.17
C THR A 257 21.42 0.21 0.14
N ASP A 258 21.23 0.55 -1.14
CA ASP A 258 21.23 -0.41 -2.24
C ASP A 258 21.84 0.18 -3.53
N THR A 259 21.67 -0.51 -4.65
CA THR A 259 22.17 -0.05 -5.95
C THR A 259 21.44 1.17 -6.52
N ASN A 260 20.33 1.59 -5.91
CA ASN A 260 19.58 2.78 -6.30
C ASN A 260 20.06 4.05 -5.58
N GLY A 261 20.63 3.91 -4.38
CA GLY A 261 21.18 5.01 -3.59
C GLY A 261 21.40 4.61 -2.14
N ASP A 262 22.27 5.38 -1.47
CA ASP A 262 22.52 5.21 -0.04
C ASP A 262 21.42 5.84 0.83
N ALA A 263 21.46 5.50 2.12
CA ALA A 263 20.50 5.98 3.10
C ALA A 263 20.48 7.52 3.22
N ASP A 264 21.62 8.20 3.10
CA ASP A 264 21.70 9.66 3.26
C ASP A 264 21.08 10.39 2.07
N TYR A 265 21.30 9.87 0.86
CA TYR A 265 20.63 10.34 -0.35
C TYR A 265 19.11 10.18 -0.23
N ARG A 266 18.62 9.03 0.26
CA ARG A 266 17.18 8.79 0.48
C ARG A 266 16.59 9.73 1.54
N ARG A 267 17.29 9.97 2.65
CA ARG A 267 16.88 10.95 3.66
C ARG A 267 16.81 12.37 3.10
N HIS A 268 17.77 12.75 2.27
CA HIS A 268 17.74 14.05 1.59
C HIS A 268 16.53 14.14 0.63
N LEU A 269 16.31 13.12 -0.20
CA LEU A 269 15.18 13.05 -1.11
C LEU A 269 13.84 13.11 -0.37
N ALA A 270 13.68 12.38 0.74
CA ALA A 270 12.45 12.39 1.52
C ALA A 270 12.02 13.81 1.93
N LYS A 271 12.97 14.66 2.35
CA LYS A 271 12.70 16.06 2.70
C LYS A 271 12.23 16.88 1.49
N VAL A 272 12.93 16.76 0.38
CA VAL A 272 12.62 17.51 -0.85
C VAL A 272 11.29 17.07 -1.45
N LEU A 273 11.09 15.76 -1.59
CA LEU A 273 9.91 15.16 -2.22
C LEU A 273 8.67 15.35 -1.34
N THR A 274 8.81 15.32 -0.01
CA THR A 274 7.67 15.61 0.89
C THR A 274 7.19 17.05 0.70
N GLY A 275 8.09 18.02 0.60
CA GLY A 275 7.70 19.41 0.34
C GLY A 275 6.95 19.56 -0.98
N ARG A 276 7.44 18.93 -2.07
CA ARG A 276 6.77 18.93 -3.38
C ARG A 276 5.39 18.28 -3.32
N ALA A 277 5.29 17.14 -2.65
CA ALA A 277 4.05 16.39 -2.56
C ALA A 277 2.98 17.14 -1.77
N VAL A 278 3.37 17.83 -0.70
CA VAL A 278 2.44 18.65 0.10
C VAL A 278 1.94 19.85 -0.70
N LEU A 279 2.82 20.58 -1.41
CA LEU A 279 2.41 21.70 -2.26
C LEU A 279 1.45 21.24 -3.38
N ALA A 280 1.81 20.16 -4.08
CA ALA A 280 0.97 19.59 -5.13
C ALA A 280 -0.40 19.12 -4.60
N ALA A 281 -0.43 18.52 -3.40
CA ALA A 281 -1.68 18.12 -2.76
C ALA A 281 -2.52 19.34 -2.33
N ALA A 282 -1.88 20.39 -1.82
CA ALA A 282 -2.54 21.63 -1.39
C ALA A 282 -3.05 22.49 -2.56
N GLY A 283 -2.63 22.20 -3.80
CA GLY A 283 -2.99 22.98 -4.98
C GLY A 283 -2.16 24.26 -5.14
N SER A 284 -0.96 24.29 -4.56
CA SER A 284 -0.01 25.42 -4.53
C SER A 284 1.25 25.17 -5.36
#